data_AF-A0A7C0VZD0-F1
#
_entry.id   AF-A0A7C0VZD0-F1
#
_cell.length_a   1.000
_cell.length_b   1.000
_cell.length_c   1.000
_cell.angle_alpha   90.00
_cell.angle_beta   90.00
_cell.angle_gamma   90.00
#
_symmetry.space_group_name_H-M   'P 1'
#
loop_
_entity.id
_entity.type
_entity.pdbx_description
1 polymer ?
#
loop_
_entity_poly.entity_id
_entity_poly.type
_entity_poly.pdbx_seq_one_letter_code
_entity_poly.pdbx_strand_id
1 'polypeptide(L)'
;MKKVISVMALVMSLMLFAGEGFSQPPEDRGGPPSEQQMEKIRKRVETLKMWKLTEVLNLDEATASRFFPILNEYDRKRMDIAHKMRKDMKKLRKSVDTAPESELKSIITRLRDNHRRLQKIDDEEMSRLQDILSVRDMGKLIIFKQEFQRNMKKIISDVREKRRGQMRERPMESPAE
;
A
#
# COMPACT_ATOMS: atom_id res chain seq x y z
N MET A 1 -2.17 0.62 62.43
CA MET A 1 -1.08 1.24 61.64
C MET A 1 -0.29 0.25 60.78
N LYS A 2 0.11 -0.94 61.27
CA LYS A 2 0.83 -1.94 60.44
C LYS A 2 0.03 -2.44 59.21
N LYS A 3 -1.30 -2.56 59.29
CA LYS A 3 -2.15 -2.98 58.16
C LYS A 3 -2.41 -1.88 57.11
N VAL A 4 -2.39 -0.61 57.51
CA VAL A 4 -2.57 0.53 56.58
C VAL A 4 -1.27 0.81 55.81
N ILE A 5 -0.11 0.58 56.44
CA ILE A 5 1.21 0.64 55.79
C ILE A 5 1.35 -0.50 54.75
N SER A 6 0.84 -1.70 55.02
CA SER A 6 0.83 -2.80 54.03
C SER A 6 -0.11 -2.55 52.84
N VAL A 7 -1.24 -1.86 53.02
CA VAL A 7 -2.15 -1.54 51.91
C VAL A 7 -1.60 -0.38 51.06
N MET A 8 -0.93 0.62 51.66
CA MET A 8 -0.22 1.66 50.89
C MET A 8 1.02 1.13 50.14
N ALA A 9 1.73 0.14 50.70
CA ALA A 9 2.83 -0.53 50.01
C ALA A 9 2.37 -1.37 48.81
N LEU A 10 1.17 -1.96 48.88
CA LEU A 10 0.56 -2.73 47.79
C LEU A 10 0.04 -1.82 46.65
N VAL A 11 -0.41 -0.60 46.96
CA VAL A 11 -0.89 0.37 45.96
C VAL A 11 0.28 1.13 45.30
N MET A 12 1.40 1.35 46.00
CA MET A 12 2.63 1.86 45.39
C MET A 12 3.42 0.81 44.57
N SER A 13 3.25 -0.49 44.81
CA SER A 13 3.85 -1.53 43.95
C SER A 13 3.07 -1.78 42.65
N LEU A 14 1.85 -1.23 42.51
CA LEU A 14 1.05 -1.29 41.28
C LEU A 14 1.23 -0.05 40.37
N MET A 15 2.00 0.95 40.81
CA MET A 15 2.41 2.09 39.97
C MET A 15 3.84 2.00 39.43
N LEU A 16 4.52 0.86 39.64
CA LEU A 16 5.84 0.56 39.08
C LEU A 16 5.81 -0.33 37.83
N PHE A 17 4.64 -0.61 37.26
CA PHE A 17 4.50 -0.96 35.84
C PHE A 17 4.21 0.28 35.00
N ALA A 18 4.93 1.36 35.31
CA ALA A 18 5.12 2.47 34.40
C ALA A 18 5.90 1.96 33.18
N GLY A 19 5.30 2.11 32.00
CA GLY A 19 6.05 2.73 30.91
C GLY A 19 6.93 1.86 30.02
N GLU A 20 6.68 0.55 29.87
CA GLU A 20 7.40 -0.27 28.89
C GLU A 20 6.46 -1.08 27.99
N GLY A 21 5.72 -0.37 27.13
CA GLY A 21 4.91 -1.01 26.10
C GLY A 21 4.31 0.01 25.16
N PHE A 22 4.92 0.16 23.98
CA PHE A 22 4.49 1.02 22.87
C PHE A 22 4.90 2.49 22.89
N SER A 23 6.20 2.73 22.74
CA SER A 23 6.66 3.65 21.67
C SER A 23 8.18 3.59 21.54
N GLN A 24 8.70 2.51 20.94
CA GLN A 24 9.97 2.64 20.24
C GLN A 24 9.71 3.51 19.00
N PRO A 25 10.37 4.70 18.86
CA PRO A 25 10.41 5.36 17.56
C PRO A 25 11.02 4.34 16.58
N PRO A 26 10.44 4.16 15.37
CA PRO A 26 10.97 3.18 14.45
C PRO A 26 12.44 3.52 14.19
N GLU A 27 13.33 2.61 14.58
CA GLU A 27 14.72 2.64 14.15
C GLU A 27 14.71 2.79 12.63
N ASP A 28 15.15 3.96 12.15
CA ASP A 28 15.42 4.22 10.74
C ASP A 28 16.68 3.45 10.34
N ARG A 29 16.55 2.11 10.31
CA ARG A 29 17.47 1.24 9.58
C ARG A 29 17.16 1.50 8.11
N GLY A 30 18.11 2.10 7.38
CA GLY A 30 18.02 2.46 5.96
C GLY A 30 17.82 1.29 4.98
N GLY A 31 17.30 0.15 5.44
CA GLY A 31 16.86 -0.96 4.61
C GLY A 31 15.46 -0.76 4.01
N PRO A 32 15.06 -1.62 3.05
CA PRO A 32 13.69 -1.67 2.57
C PRO A 32 12.72 -1.96 3.74
N PRO A 33 11.50 -1.41 3.73
CA PRO A 33 10.53 -1.67 4.79
C PRO A 33 10.28 -3.18 4.95
N SER A 34 10.11 -3.65 6.18
CA SER A 34 9.72 -5.03 6.46
C SER A 34 8.34 -5.34 5.89
N GLU A 35 8.00 -6.63 5.71
CA GLU A 35 6.67 -7.03 5.22
C GLU A 35 5.55 -6.49 6.11
N GLN A 36 5.73 -6.55 7.43
CA GLN A 36 4.77 -6.00 8.39
C GLN A 36 4.60 -4.48 8.24
N GLN A 37 5.68 -3.73 7.98
CA GLN A 37 5.60 -2.30 7.71
C GLN A 37 4.89 -2.01 6.40
N MET A 38 5.18 -2.78 5.35
CA MET A 38 4.53 -2.65 4.04
C MET A 38 3.03 -2.91 4.14
N GLU A 39 2.63 -3.93 4.91
CA GLU A 39 1.23 -4.25 5.17
C GLU A 39 0.52 -3.14 5.95
N LYS A 40 1.16 -2.55 6.96
CA LYS A 40 0.62 -1.39 7.69
C LYS A 40 0.41 -0.19 6.76
N ILE A 41 1.36 0.09 5.87
CA ILE A 41 1.24 1.17 4.87
C ILE A 41 0.08 0.88 3.92
N ARG A 42 -0.03 -0.36 3.43
CA ARG A 42 -1.10 -0.80 2.55
C ARG A 42 -2.47 -0.57 3.18
N LYS A 43 -2.68 -1.06 4.41
CA LYS A 43 -3.94 -0.88 5.14
C LYS A 43 -4.29 0.59 5.32
N ARG A 44 -3.32 1.45 5.66
CA ARG A 44 -3.55 2.90 5.77
C ARG A 44 -3.99 3.52 4.44
N VAL A 45 -3.38 3.13 3.32
CA VAL A 45 -3.77 3.60 1.98
C VAL A 45 -5.16 3.11 1.60
N GLU A 46 -5.49 1.86 1.92
CA GLU A 46 -6.83 1.29 1.70
C GLU A 46 -7.89 2.03 2.53
N THR A 47 -7.66 2.25 3.82
CA THR A 47 -8.58 3.03 4.67
C THR A 47 -8.76 4.46 4.16
N LEU A 48 -7.68 5.14 3.77
CA LEU A 48 -7.75 6.49 3.20
C LEU A 48 -8.56 6.50 1.89
N LYS A 49 -8.34 5.51 1.03
CA LYS A 49 -9.07 5.35 -0.23
C LYS A 49 -10.57 5.17 0.05
N MET A 50 -10.92 4.28 0.98
CA MET A 50 -12.31 4.02 1.34
C MET A 50 -13.00 5.28 1.86
N TRP A 51 -12.38 5.97 2.83
CA TRP A 51 -12.92 7.20 3.39
C TRP A 51 -13.17 8.27 2.32
N LYS A 52 -12.18 8.54 1.45
CA LYS A 52 -12.35 9.53 0.38
C LYS A 52 -13.42 9.12 -0.65
N LEU A 53 -13.55 7.83 -0.95
CA LEU A 53 -14.59 7.35 -1.87
C LEU A 53 -15.99 7.54 -1.27
N THR A 54 -16.16 7.28 0.02
CA THR A 54 -17.43 7.55 0.72
C THR A 54 -17.82 9.02 0.60
N GLU A 55 -16.87 9.94 0.80
CA GLU A 55 -17.11 11.39 0.67
C GLU A 55 -17.42 11.80 -0.78
N VAL A 56 -16.59 11.40 -1.74
CA VAL A 56 -16.71 11.84 -3.15
C VAL A 56 -18.00 11.31 -3.79
N LEU A 57 -18.36 10.06 -3.49
CA LEU A 57 -19.53 9.42 -4.07
C LEU A 57 -20.79 9.61 -3.22
N ASN A 58 -20.66 10.20 -2.02
CA ASN A 58 -21.75 10.34 -1.05
C ASN A 58 -22.51 9.02 -0.82
N LEU A 59 -21.75 7.94 -0.57
CA LEU A 59 -22.33 6.60 -0.44
C LEU A 59 -23.13 6.49 0.86
N ASP A 60 -24.38 6.06 0.74
CA ASP A 60 -25.15 5.57 1.89
C ASP A 60 -24.68 4.18 2.32
N GLU A 61 -25.11 3.73 3.50
CA GLU A 61 -24.71 2.45 4.07
C GLU A 61 -25.09 1.27 3.16
N ALA A 62 -26.28 1.32 2.56
CA ALA A 62 -26.78 0.28 1.68
C ALA A 62 -25.90 0.12 0.43
N THR A 63 -25.52 1.23 -0.21
CA THR A 63 -24.68 1.22 -1.42
C THR A 63 -23.23 0.91 -1.07
N ALA A 64 -22.70 1.46 0.01
CA ALA A 64 -21.35 1.17 0.49
C ALA A 64 -21.14 -0.34 0.74
N SER A 65 -22.14 -1.01 1.34
CA SER A 65 -22.10 -2.45 1.62
C SER A 65 -21.95 -3.31 0.38
N ARG A 66 -22.42 -2.84 -0.79
CA ARG A 66 -22.27 -3.51 -2.10
C ARG A 66 -21.03 -3.03 -2.87
N PHE A 67 -20.72 -1.75 -2.77
CA PHE A 67 -19.63 -1.09 -3.51
C PHE A 67 -18.24 -1.59 -3.10
N PHE A 68 -17.93 -1.58 -1.81
CA PHE A 68 -16.57 -1.92 -1.36
C PHE A 68 -16.16 -3.38 -1.61
N PRO A 69 -17.04 -4.39 -1.48
CA PRO A 69 -16.73 -5.75 -1.90
C PRO A 69 -16.30 -5.85 -3.37
N ILE A 70 -17.04 -5.19 -4.27
CA ILE A 70 -16.71 -5.15 -5.70
C ILE A 70 -15.35 -4.49 -5.91
N LEU A 71 -15.17 -3.28 -5.36
CA LEU A 71 -13.92 -2.53 -5.47
C LEU A 71 -12.70 -3.35 -4.99
N ASN A 72 -12.82 -4.00 -3.82
CA ASN A 72 -11.76 -4.79 -3.21
C ASN A 72 -11.42 -6.04 -4.04
N GLU A 73 -12.43 -6.69 -4.63
CA GLU A 73 -12.22 -7.83 -5.52
C GLU A 73 -11.36 -7.43 -6.73
N TYR A 74 -11.73 -6.35 -7.43
CA TYR A 74 -11.01 -5.91 -8.62
C TYR A 74 -9.65 -5.29 -8.32
N ASP A 75 -9.49 -4.64 -7.16
CA ASP A 75 -8.18 -4.20 -6.69
C ASP A 75 -7.21 -5.38 -6.47
N ARG A 76 -7.68 -6.50 -5.90
CA ARG A 76 -6.87 -7.72 -5.74
C ARG A 76 -6.49 -8.30 -7.11
N LYS A 77 -7.45 -8.42 -8.04
CA LYS A 77 -7.17 -8.88 -9.41
C LYS A 77 -6.11 -8.02 -10.10
N ARG A 78 -6.22 -6.68 -10.00
CA ARG A 78 -5.22 -5.74 -10.55
C ARG A 78 -3.85 -5.90 -9.90
N MET A 79 -3.81 -6.08 -8.57
CA MET A 79 -2.57 -6.29 -7.84
C MET A 79 -1.83 -7.55 -8.31
N ASP A 80 -2.53 -8.66 -8.47
CA ASP A 80 -1.93 -9.93 -8.90
C ASP A 80 -1.30 -9.81 -10.29
N ILE A 81 -2.00 -9.14 -11.22
CA ILE A 81 -1.47 -8.86 -12.55
C ILE A 81 -0.27 -7.90 -12.48
N ALA A 82 -0.36 -6.85 -11.67
CA ALA A 82 0.74 -5.89 -11.48
C ALA A 82 2.00 -6.58 -10.93
N HIS A 83 1.87 -7.56 -10.03
CA HIS A 83 2.99 -8.35 -9.52
C HIS A 83 3.64 -9.20 -10.61
N LYS A 84 2.83 -9.89 -11.44
CA LYS A 84 3.32 -10.68 -12.58
C LYS A 84 4.05 -9.80 -13.58
N MET A 85 3.46 -8.68 -13.98
CA MET A 85 4.08 -7.72 -14.91
C MET A 85 5.38 -7.14 -14.34
N ARG A 86 5.45 -6.86 -13.04
CA ARG A 86 6.68 -6.38 -12.38
C ARG A 86 7.79 -7.43 -12.46
N LYS A 87 7.48 -8.70 -12.23
CA LYS A 87 8.44 -9.81 -12.36
C LYS A 87 8.93 -9.96 -13.79
N ASP A 88 8.02 -9.98 -14.75
CA ASP A 88 8.35 -10.09 -16.18
C ASP A 88 9.20 -8.91 -16.66
N MET A 89 8.86 -7.69 -16.25
CA MET A 89 9.64 -6.49 -16.58
C MET A 89 11.04 -6.51 -15.94
N LYS A 90 11.16 -6.98 -14.68
CA LYS A 90 12.47 -7.17 -14.03
C LYS A 90 13.31 -8.21 -14.77
N LYS A 91 12.70 -9.29 -15.24
CA LYS A 91 13.37 -10.33 -16.03
C LYS A 91 13.84 -9.76 -17.37
N LEU A 92 12.94 -9.10 -18.10
CA LEU A 92 13.25 -8.48 -19.38
C LEU A 92 14.43 -7.51 -19.30
N ARG A 93 14.43 -6.60 -18.32
CA ARG A 93 15.54 -5.64 -18.11
C ARG A 93 16.90 -6.29 -17.87
N LYS A 94 16.94 -7.50 -17.33
CA LYS A 94 18.19 -8.22 -17.05
C LYS A 94 18.67 -9.05 -18.23
N SER A 95 17.76 -9.43 -19.12
CA SER A 95 18.00 -10.48 -20.11
C SER A 95 17.85 -10.01 -21.56
N VAL A 96 17.48 -8.75 -21.79
CA VAL A 96 17.15 -8.23 -23.13
C VAL A 96 18.32 -8.38 -24.11
N ASP A 97 19.56 -8.18 -23.65
CA ASP A 97 20.76 -8.24 -24.49
C ASP A 97 21.42 -9.63 -24.52
N THR A 98 20.96 -10.57 -23.70
CA THR A 98 21.68 -11.84 -23.45
C THR A 98 20.82 -13.11 -23.61
N ALA A 99 19.50 -13.03 -23.48
CA ALA A 99 18.62 -14.20 -23.58
C ALA A 99 18.30 -14.54 -25.04
N PRO A 100 18.00 -15.82 -25.33
CA PRO A 100 17.51 -16.24 -26.64
C PRO A 100 16.20 -15.54 -27.04
N GLU A 101 15.99 -15.31 -28.33
CA GLU A 101 14.79 -14.65 -28.85
C GLU A 101 13.48 -15.32 -28.42
N SER A 102 13.47 -16.65 -28.31
CA SER A 102 12.30 -17.43 -27.88
C SER A 102 11.88 -17.09 -26.45
N GLU A 103 12.84 -16.86 -25.55
CA GLU A 103 12.59 -16.44 -24.18
C GLU A 103 12.08 -14.99 -24.13
N LEU A 104 12.70 -14.09 -24.90
CA LEU A 104 12.25 -12.70 -25.02
C LEU A 104 10.82 -12.62 -25.56
N LYS A 105 10.51 -13.38 -26.61
CA LYS A 105 9.16 -13.50 -27.19
C LYS A 105 8.15 -13.97 -26.15
N SER A 106 8.52 -14.94 -25.31
CA SER A 106 7.68 -15.43 -24.22
C SER A 106 7.39 -14.35 -23.17
N ILE A 107 8.42 -13.61 -22.73
CA ILE A 107 8.26 -12.50 -21.78
C ILE A 107 7.37 -11.38 -22.35
N ILE A 108 7.63 -10.96 -23.60
CA ILE A 108 6.87 -9.93 -24.30
C ILE A 108 5.40 -10.36 -24.44
N THR A 109 5.14 -11.62 -24.79
CA THR A 109 3.78 -12.15 -24.92
C THR A 109 3.05 -12.10 -23.58
N ARG A 110 3.67 -12.56 -22.48
CA ARG A 110 3.07 -12.46 -21.14
C ARG A 110 2.77 -11.03 -20.72
N LEU A 111 3.66 -10.08 -21.02
CA LEU A 111 3.43 -8.66 -20.75
C LEU A 111 2.21 -8.12 -21.51
N ARG A 112 2.10 -8.45 -22.81
CA ARG A 112 0.98 -8.06 -23.66
C ARG A 112 -0.34 -8.66 -23.16
N ASP A 113 -0.35 -9.94 -22.83
CA ASP A 113 -1.55 -10.62 -22.34
C ASP A 113 -2.00 -10.09 -20.98
N ASN A 114 -1.05 -9.79 -20.09
CA ASN A 114 -1.36 -9.16 -18.82
C ASN A 114 -1.92 -7.73 -18.99
N HIS A 115 -1.45 -6.97 -19.99
CA HIS A 115 -2.04 -5.66 -20.31
C HIS A 115 -3.50 -5.80 -20.79
N ARG A 116 -3.78 -6.77 -21.68
CA ARG A 116 -5.16 -7.08 -22.11
C ARG A 116 -6.05 -7.50 -20.93
N ARG A 117 -5.51 -8.30 -20.01
CA ARG A 117 -6.24 -8.71 -18.79
C ARG A 117 -6.56 -7.53 -17.88
N LEU A 118 -5.68 -6.53 -17.78
CA LEU A 118 -5.98 -5.31 -17.02
C LEU A 118 -7.17 -4.55 -17.63
N GLN A 119 -7.19 -4.38 -18.96
CA GLN A 119 -8.33 -3.74 -19.63
C GLN A 119 -9.63 -4.49 -19.37
N LYS A 120 -9.61 -5.83 -19.51
CA LYS A 120 -10.78 -6.66 -19.20
C LYS A 120 -11.25 -6.52 -17.76
N ILE A 121 -10.31 -6.46 -16.81
CA ILE A 121 -10.61 -6.23 -15.39
C ILE A 121 -11.29 -4.88 -15.18
N ASP A 122 -10.82 -3.84 -15.85
CA ASP A 122 -11.39 -2.49 -15.76
C ASP A 122 -12.83 -2.48 -16.34
N ASP A 123 -13.05 -3.11 -17.50
CA ASP A 123 -14.37 -3.24 -18.12
C ASP A 123 -15.36 -4.02 -17.24
N GLU A 124 -14.93 -5.16 -16.70
CA GLU A 124 -15.74 -5.99 -15.80
C GLU A 124 -16.11 -5.25 -14.51
N GLU A 125 -15.18 -4.47 -13.94
CA GLU A 125 -15.44 -3.66 -12.76
C GLU A 125 -16.47 -2.56 -13.06
N MET A 126 -16.29 -1.81 -14.16
CA MET A 126 -17.23 -0.77 -14.56
C MET A 126 -18.64 -1.34 -14.77
N SER A 127 -18.72 -2.50 -15.45
CA SER A 127 -19.99 -3.19 -15.68
C SER A 127 -20.69 -3.56 -14.37
N ARG A 128 -19.97 -4.08 -13.37
CA ARG A 128 -20.59 -4.41 -12.07
C ARG A 128 -20.96 -3.20 -11.23
N LEU A 129 -20.21 -2.11 -11.36
CA LEU A 129 -20.47 -0.89 -10.60
C LEU A 129 -21.62 -0.07 -11.20
N GLN A 130 -21.92 -0.22 -12.50
CA GLN A 130 -23.04 0.50 -13.14
C GLN A 130 -24.41 0.09 -12.58
N ASP A 131 -24.51 -1.13 -12.03
CA ASP A 131 -25.74 -1.65 -11.43
C ASP A 131 -26.05 -1.03 -10.07
N ILE A 132 -25.07 -0.38 -9.43
CA ILE A 132 -25.19 0.16 -8.07
C ILE A 132 -24.82 1.64 -7.95
N LEU A 133 -24.19 2.24 -8.98
CA LEU A 133 -23.82 3.65 -9.01
C LEU A 133 -24.62 4.39 -10.07
N SER A 134 -24.97 5.63 -9.78
CA SER A 134 -25.48 6.54 -10.81
C SER A 134 -24.41 6.84 -11.86
N VAL A 135 -24.81 7.25 -13.07
CA VAL A 135 -23.88 7.69 -14.12
C VAL A 135 -22.97 8.83 -13.63
N ARG A 136 -23.51 9.73 -12.79
CA ARG A 136 -22.74 10.84 -12.21
C ARG A 136 -21.67 10.32 -11.25
N ASP A 137 -22.00 9.38 -10.38
CA ASP A 137 -21.06 8.82 -9.41
C ASP A 137 -20.04 7.90 -10.08
N MET A 138 -20.42 7.20 -11.16
CA MET A 138 -19.47 6.50 -12.03
C MET A 138 -18.44 7.48 -12.62
N GLY A 139 -18.89 8.63 -13.12
CA GLY A 139 -18.00 9.68 -13.62
C GLY A 139 -17.02 10.20 -12.55
N LYS A 140 -17.52 10.48 -11.34
CA LYS A 140 -16.67 10.87 -10.20
C LYS A 140 -15.67 9.78 -9.82
N LEU A 141 -16.08 8.51 -9.84
CA LEU A 141 -15.21 7.38 -9.53
C LEU A 141 -14.04 7.29 -10.51
N ILE A 142 -14.30 7.48 -11.81
CA ILE A 142 -13.26 7.46 -12.85
C ILE A 142 -12.23 8.56 -12.59
N ILE A 143 -12.69 9.80 -12.35
CA ILE A 143 -11.83 10.94 -12.03
C ILE A 143 -11.01 10.65 -10.76
N PHE A 144 -11.69 10.20 -9.69
CA PHE A 144 -11.06 9.88 -8.42
C PHE A 144 -9.96 8.83 -8.58
N LYS A 145 -10.20 7.73 -9.30
CA LYS A 145 -9.19 6.67 -9.51
C LYS A 145 -7.95 7.20 -10.20
N GLN A 146 -8.12 8.02 -11.23
CA GLN A 146 -7.02 8.63 -11.97
C GLN A 146 -6.19 9.56 -11.07
N GLU A 147 -6.84 10.43 -10.32
CA GLU A 147 -6.17 11.39 -9.42
C GLU A 147 -5.51 10.69 -8.23
N PHE A 148 -6.21 9.74 -7.61
CA PHE A 148 -5.70 8.98 -6.48
C PHE A 148 -4.43 8.23 -6.87
N GLN A 149 -4.41 7.57 -8.03
CA GLN A 149 -3.22 6.87 -8.51
C GLN A 149 -2.05 7.83 -8.79
N ARG A 150 -2.31 8.99 -9.41
CA ARG A 150 -1.28 10.03 -9.65
C ARG A 150 -0.69 10.54 -8.34
N ASN A 151 -1.55 10.86 -7.38
CA ASN A 151 -1.16 11.35 -6.06
C ASN A 151 -0.35 10.30 -5.29
N MET A 152 -0.76 9.03 -5.29
CA MET A 152 0.00 7.95 -4.67
C MET A 152 1.38 7.75 -5.31
N LYS A 153 1.48 7.84 -6.64
CA LYS A 153 2.78 7.77 -7.34
C LYS A 153 3.70 8.91 -6.92
N LYS A 154 3.19 10.14 -6.83
CA LYS A 154 3.96 11.31 -6.38
C LYS A 154 4.47 11.12 -4.95
N ILE A 155 3.59 10.76 -4.01
CA ILE A 155 3.96 10.50 -2.60
C ILE A 155 5.06 9.44 -2.50
N ILE A 156 4.92 8.32 -3.22
CA ILE A 156 5.93 7.25 -3.20
C ILE A 156 7.26 7.74 -3.80
N SER A 157 7.23 8.58 -4.83
CA SER A 157 8.43 9.17 -5.43
C SER A 157 9.14 10.10 -4.44
N ASP A 158 8.41 11.02 -3.83
CA ASP A 158 8.94 12.02 -2.90
C ASP A 158 9.56 11.34 -1.67
N VAL A 159 8.92 10.29 -1.14
CA VAL A 159 9.47 9.49 -0.03
C VAL A 159 10.78 8.80 -0.43
N ARG A 160 10.89 8.30 -1.66
CA ARG A 160 12.12 7.66 -2.15
C ARG A 160 13.25 8.67 -2.36
N GLU A 161 12.93 9.86 -2.83
CA GLU A 161 13.91 10.93 -3.04
C GLU A 161 14.47 11.44 -1.71
N LYS A 162 13.62 11.71 -0.73
CA LYS A 162 14.05 12.13 0.62
C LYS A 162 14.97 11.10 1.29
N ARG A 163 14.65 9.81 1.17
CA ARG A 163 15.51 8.72 1.68
C ARG A 163 16.88 8.68 1.00
N ARG A 164 16.94 8.96 -0.32
CA ARG A 164 18.20 9.02 -1.06
C ARG A 164 19.04 10.25 -0.67
N GLY A 165 18.39 11.39 -0.41
CA GLY A 165 19.06 12.60 0.09
C GLY A 165 19.69 12.37 1.46
N GLN A 166 18.93 11.82 2.41
CA GLN A 166 19.39 11.53 3.77
C GLN A 166 20.54 10.51 3.83
N MET A 167 20.62 9.56 2.88
CA MET A 167 21.76 8.64 2.77
C MET A 167 23.05 9.32 2.28
N ARG A 168 22.95 10.41 1.50
CA ARG A 168 24.13 11.13 0.97
C ARG A 168 24.74 12.09 1.99
N GLU A 169 23.97 12.54 2.98
CA GLU A 169 24.39 13.52 3.98
C GLU A 169 24.93 12.91 5.28
N ARG A 170 24.90 11.58 5.46
CA ARG A 170 25.53 10.93 6.61
C ARG A 170 27.06 10.97 6.42
N PRO A 171 27.83 11.64 7.31
CA PRO A 171 29.28 11.55 7.29
C PRO A 171 29.67 10.07 7.41
N MET A 172 30.58 9.61 6.56
CA MET A 172 31.23 8.32 6.76
C MET A 172 32.05 8.47 8.03
N GLU A 173 31.51 8.08 9.18
CA GLU A 173 32.33 7.91 10.39
C GLU A 173 33.43 6.90 10.02
N SER A 174 34.65 7.43 9.91
CA SER A 174 35.86 6.65 9.68
C SER A 174 35.92 5.56 10.74
N PRO A 175 36.20 4.29 10.39
CA PRO A 175 36.56 3.32 11.40
C PRO A 175 37.73 3.89 12.19
N ALA A 176 37.54 4.04 13.51
CA ALA A 176 38.62 4.42 14.40
C ALA A 176 39.74 3.38 14.28
N GLU A 177 40.94 3.85 13.95
CA GLU A 177 42.19 3.08 13.97
C GLU A 177 42.59 2.71 15.41
#